data_AF-A0A1F8RZE2-F1
#
_entry.id   AF-A0A1F8RZE2-F1
#
_cell.length_a   1.000
_cell.length_b   1.000
_cell.length_c   1.000
_cell.angle_alpha   90.00
_cell.angle_beta   90.00
_cell.angle_gamma   90.00
#
_symmetry.space_group_name_H-M   'P 1'
#
loop_
_entity.id
_entity.type
_entity.pdbx_description
1 polymer ?
#
loop_
_entity_poly.entity_id
_entity_poly.type
_entity_poly.pdbx_seq_one_letter_code
_entity_poly.pdbx_strand_id
1 'polypeptide(L)'
;MKYKHMVIYIGRSSVFTDRRFTEKLHNALHTHEEHGWELVNATPRAGPLGDVSGIWLFFKRPAEAEEAAPAVPTAVDFQGATIRRVA
;
A
#
# COMPACT_ATOMS: atom_id res chain seq x y z
N MET A 1 -13.53 22.21 -0.36
CA MET A 1 -12.41 21.63 -1.12
C MET A 1 -12.65 20.14 -1.29
N LYS A 2 -12.46 19.59 -2.50
CA LYS A 2 -12.64 18.16 -2.79
C LYS A 2 -11.33 17.42 -2.56
N TYR A 3 -11.38 16.27 -1.89
CA TYR A 3 -10.21 15.42 -1.63
C TYR A 3 -10.41 14.05 -2.26
N LYS A 4 -9.32 13.47 -2.76
CA LYS A 4 -9.24 12.04 -3.06
C LYS A 4 -8.76 11.32 -1.80
N HIS A 5 -9.33 10.15 -1.57
CA HIS A 5 -9.00 9.30 -0.43
C HIS A 5 -8.46 7.97 -0.93
N MET A 6 -7.45 7.46 -0.24
CA MET A 6 -6.86 6.16 -0.53
C MET A 6 -6.65 5.41 0.77
N VAL A 7 -6.94 4.11 0.74
CA VAL A 7 -6.83 3.23 1.90
C VAL A 7 -5.94 2.06 1.53
N ILE A 8 -4.90 1.82 2.31
CA ILE A 8 -3.94 0.74 2.10
C ILE A 8 -3.91 -0.13 3.35
N TYR A 9 -3.96 -1.45 3.18
CA TYR A 9 -3.70 -2.39 4.25
C TYR A 9 -2.34 -3.04 4.06
N ILE A 10 -1.50 -3.00 5.10
CA ILE A 10 -0.23 -3.72 5.14
C ILE A 10 -0.37 -4.82 6.19
N GLY A 11 -0.43 -6.07 5.73
CA GLY A 11 -0.48 -7.23 6.61
C GLY A 11 0.90 -7.61 7.15
N ARG A 12 0.97 -7.92 8.44
CA ARG A 12 2.12 -8.65 9.03
C ARG A 12 1.82 -10.12 8.83
N SER A 13 2.65 -10.84 8.08
CA SER A 13 2.50 -12.29 7.95
C SER A 13 3.23 -12.98 9.08
N SER A 14 2.72 -14.12 9.56
CA SER A 14 3.45 -15.03 10.46
C SER A 14 4.69 -15.65 9.80
N VAL A 15 4.80 -15.59 8.47
CA VAL A 15 5.91 -16.14 7.67
C VAL A 15 7.00 -15.10 7.42
N PHE A 16 6.69 -13.80 7.53
CA PHE A 16 7.67 -12.72 7.32
C PHE A 16 8.13 -12.17 8.66
N THR A 17 9.43 -11.89 8.75
CA THR A 17 10.01 -11.23 9.94
C THR A 17 9.45 -9.82 10.11
N ASP A 18 9.38 -9.35 11.35
CA ASP A 18 8.95 -7.98 11.70
C ASP A 18 9.70 -6.91 10.93
N ARG A 19 10.98 -7.16 10.61
CA ARG A 19 11.79 -6.31 9.75
C ARG A 19 11.16 -6.07 8.38
N ARG A 20 10.69 -7.12 7.70
CA ARG A 20 10.06 -6.99 6.37
C ARG A 20 8.73 -6.24 6.42
N PHE A 21 7.98 -6.39 7.52
CA PHE A 21 6.77 -5.61 7.75
C PHE A 21 7.11 -4.12 7.90
N THR A 22 8.10 -3.78 8.72
CA THR A 22 8.55 -2.40 8.91
C THR A 22 9.10 -1.79 7.62
N GLU A 23 9.88 -2.54 6.84
CA GLU A 23 10.39 -2.09 5.53
C GLU A 23 9.24 -1.79 4.56
N LYS A 24 8.23 -2.67 4.47
CA LYS A 24 7.04 -2.43 3.63
C LYS A 24 6.24 -1.21 4.11
N LEU A 25 6.07 -1.06 5.42
CA LEU A 25 5.37 0.09 6.01
C LEU A 25 6.09 1.40 5.67
N HIS A 26 7.41 1.45 5.88
CA HIS A 26 8.22 2.63 5.60
C HIS A 26 8.18 2.99 4.11
N ASN A 27 8.37 2.01 3.22
CA ASN A 27 8.32 2.24 1.78
C ASN A 27 6.95 2.74 1.33
N ALA A 28 5.87 2.16 1.86
CA ALA A 28 4.53 2.63 1.55
C ALA A 28 4.31 4.08 1.99
N LEU A 29 4.75 4.46 3.19
CA LEU A 29 4.61 5.85 3.64
C LEU A 29 5.41 6.82 2.75
N HIS A 30 6.69 6.51 2.52
CA HIS A 30 7.59 7.34 1.73
C HIS A 30 7.08 7.54 0.29
N THR A 31 6.75 6.45 -0.40
CA THR A 31 6.27 6.53 -1.79
C THR A 31 5.01 7.39 -1.90
N HIS A 32 4.05 7.26 -0.98
CA HIS A 32 2.82 8.03 -1.09
C HIS A 32 3.02 9.50 -0.73
N GLU A 33 3.89 9.81 0.24
CA GLU A 33 4.30 11.18 0.56
C GLU A 33 4.94 11.87 -0.66
N GLU A 34 5.86 11.19 -1.37
CA GLU A 34 6.47 11.70 -2.62
C GLU A 34 5.44 12.00 -3.72
N HIS A 35 4.31 11.29 -3.72
CA HIS A 35 3.21 11.50 -4.68
C HIS A 35 2.14 12.48 -4.16
N GLY A 36 2.46 13.24 -3.10
CA GLY A 36 1.60 14.28 -2.53
C GLY A 36 0.40 13.74 -1.75
N TRP A 37 0.43 12.48 -1.31
CA TRP A 37 -0.58 11.94 -0.41
C TRP A 37 -0.22 12.23 1.04
N GLU A 38 -1.15 12.84 1.78
CA GLU A 38 -1.02 13.09 3.20
C GLU A 38 -1.61 11.92 3.99
N LEU A 39 -0.85 11.34 4.91
CA LEU A 39 -1.35 10.34 5.85
C LEU A 39 -2.28 11.00 6.88
N VAL A 40 -3.53 10.57 6.91
CA VAL A 40 -4.57 11.05 7.83
C VAL A 40 -4.58 10.24 9.12
N ASN A 41 -4.45 8.92 9.00
CA ASN A 41 -4.53 8.01 10.12
C ASN A 41 -3.83 6.69 9.80
N ALA A 42 -3.27 6.04 10.83
CA ALA A 42 -2.73 4.69 10.77
C ALA A 42 -3.31 3.89 11.94
N THR A 43 -4.04 2.81 11.66
CA THR A 43 -4.73 2.04 12.70
C THR A 43 -4.41 0.55 12.59
N PRO A 44 -3.85 -0.07 13.66
CA PRO A 44 -3.70 -1.51 13.69
C PRO A 44 -5.06 -2.18 13.80
N ARG A 45 -5.44 -3.01 12.82
CA ARG A 45 -6.66 -3.83 12.86
C ARG A 45 -6.40 -5.19 12.22
N ALA A 46 -7.29 -6.13 12.49
CA ALA A 46 -7.36 -7.37 11.74
C ALA A 46 -7.51 -7.06 10.23
N GLY A 47 -6.82 -7.85 9.41
CA GLY A 47 -6.97 -7.78 7.97
C GLY A 47 -8.38 -8.20 7.52
N PRO A 48 -8.75 -7.90 6.27
CA PRO A 48 -10.07 -8.21 5.72
C PRO A 48 -10.38 -9.72 5.66
N LEU A 49 -9.37 -10.58 5.81
CA LEU A 49 -9.49 -12.04 5.77
C LEU A 49 -9.39 -12.71 7.15
N GLY A 50 -9.43 -11.95 8.24
CA GLY A 50 -9.46 -12.50 9.61
C GLY A 50 -8.11 -13.02 10.13
N ASP A 51 -7.14 -13.29 9.26
CA ASP A 51 -5.81 -13.75 9.65
C ASP A 51 -4.73 -12.65 9.62
N VAL A 52 -4.07 -12.53 10.78
CA VAL A 52 -2.83 -11.82 11.15
C VAL A 52 -2.84 -10.29 11.15
N SER A 53 -2.45 -9.75 12.32
CA SER A 53 -2.17 -8.36 12.67
C SER A 53 -1.59 -7.53 11.52
N GLY A 54 -2.15 -6.37 11.22
CA GLY A 54 -1.58 -5.47 10.23
C GLY A 54 -1.94 -4.04 10.56
N ILE A 55 -1.65 -3.12 9.64
CA ILE A 55 -1.98 -1.71 9.80
C ILE A 55 -2.73 -1.19 8.58
N TRP A 56 -3.81 -0.48 8.84
CA TRP A 56 -4.55 0.28 7.84
C TRP A 56 -4.00 1.69 7.79
N LEU A 57 -3.65 2.15 6.60
CA LEU A 57 -3.16 3.49 6.32
C LEU A 57 -4.23 4.24 5.53
N PHE A 58 -4.62 5.40 6.03
CA PHE A 58 -5.62 6.27 5.42
C PHE A 58 -4.93 7.51 4.90
N PHE A 59 -5.02 7.75 3.60
CA PHE A 59 -4.43 8.90 2.94
C PHE A 59 -5.51 9.83 2.37
N LYS A 60 -5.18 11.12 2.28
CA LYS A 60 -5.95 12.11 1.53
C LYS A 60 -5.03 12.93 0.63
N ARG A 61 -5.55 13.44 -0.47
CA ARG A 61 -4.86 14.39 -1.36
C ARG A 61 -5.87 15.38 -1.95
N PRO A 62 -5.55 16.67 -2.12
CA PRO A 62 -6.43 17.59 -2.83
C PRO A 62 -6.72 17.07 -4.24
N ALA A 63 -8.00 17.07 -4.65
CA ALA A 63 -8.38 16.55 -5.96
C ALA A 63 -7.82 17.41 -7.13
N GLU A 64 -7.51 18.67 -6.86
CA GLU A 64 -6.95 19.66 -7.79
C GLU A 64 -5.45 19.42 -8.05
N ALA A 65 -4.74 18.66 -7.19
CA ALA A 65 -3.31 18.39 -7.33
C ALA A 65 -2.97 17.35 -8.43
N GLU A 66 -3.98 16.75 -9.05
CA GLU A 66 -3.80 15.68 -10.05
C GLU A 66 -3.89 16.17 -11.50
N GLU A 67 -4.45 17.35 -11.75
CA GLU A 67 -4.56 17.91 -13.12
C GLU A 67 -3.20 18.33 -13.73
N ALA A 68 -2.11 18.25 -12.95
CA ALA A 68 -0.77 18.62 -13.40
C ALA A 68 0.24 17.45 -13.50
N ALA A 69 -0.15 16.20 -13.18
CA ALA A 69 0.77 15.06 -13.23
C ALA A 69 0.49 14.13 -14.43
N PRO A 70 1.52 13.73 -15.22
CA PRO A 70 1.33 12.92 -16.41
C PRO A 70 0.80 11.52 -16.08
N ALA A 71 -0.10 11.02 -16.93
CA ALA A 71 -0.63 9.67 -16.85
C ALA A 71 0.51 8.64 -16.95
N VAL A 72 0.86 8.00 -15.83
CA VAL A 72 1.75 6.84 -15.85
C VAL A 72 0.90 5.60 -16.17
N PRO A 73 1.14 4.91 -17.30
CA PRO A 73 0.41 3.69 -17.62
C PRO A 73 0.86 2.58 -16.67
N THR A 74 0.00 2.21 -15.72
CA THR A 74 0.27 1.07 -14.82
C THR A 74 -0.43 -0.17 -15.37
N ALA A 75 0.11 -0.73 -16.44
CA ALA A 75 -0.14 -2.13 -16.78
C ALA A 75 0.99 -2.96 -16.16
N VAL A 76 0.74 -3.51 -14.98
CA VAL A 76 1.59 -4.57 -14.42
C VAL A 76 0.97 -5.90 -14.86
N ASP A 77 1.55 -6.52 -15.87
CA ASP A 77 1.20 -7.88 -16.30
C ASP A 77 1.71 -8.90 -15.27
N PHE A 78 0.79 -9.55 -14.54
CA PHE A 78 1.10 -10.61 -13.58
C PHE A 78 1.13 -12.02 -14.21
N GLN A 79 1.43 -12.14 -15.50
CA GLN A 79 1.61 -13.45 -16.15
C GLN A 79 3.08 -13.87 -16.13
N GLY A 80 3.48 -14.61 -15.09
CA GLY A 80 4.83 -15.20 -15.10
C GLY A 80 5.26 -16.07 -13.91
N ALA A 81 4.43 -16.31 -12.90
CA ALA A 81 4.81 -17.18 -11.78
C ALA A 81 4.47 -18.65 -12.05
N THR A 82 5.17 -19.29 -12.97
CA THR A 82 5.13 -20.76 -13.12
C THR A 82 6.01 -21.41 -12.05
N ILE A 83 5.40 -21.93 -10.98
CA ILE A 83 6.12 -22.72 -9.97
C ILE A 83 6.37 -24.13 -10.55
N ARG A 84 7.63 -24.42 -10.90
CA ARG A 84 8.05 -25.80 -11.17
C ARG A 84 8.20 -26.53 -9.84
N ARG A 85 7.40 -27.58 -9.61
CA ARG A 85 7.65 -28.56 -8.55
C ARG A 85 8.90 -29.36 -8.92
N VAL A 86 9.87 -29.40 -8.02
CA VAL A 86 10.99 -30.34 -8.08
C VAL A 86 10.48 -31.69 -7.56
N ALA A 87 10.67 -32.74 -8.37
CA ALA A 87 10.56 -34.14 -7.95
C ALA A 87 11.98 -34.67 -7.70
#